data_AF-A0A920YP07-F1
#
_entry.id   AF-A0A920YP07-F1
#
_cell.length_a   1.000
_cell.length_b   1.000
_cell.length_c   1.000
_cell.angle_alpha   90.00
_cell.angle_beta   90.00
_cell.angle_gamma   90.00
#
_symmetry.space_group_name_H-M   'P 1'
#
loop_
_entity.id
_entity.type
_entity.pdbx_description
1 polymer ?
#
loop_
_entity_poly.entity_id
_entity_poly.type
_entity_poly.pdbx_seq_one_letter_code
_entity_poly.pdbx_strand_id
1 'polypeptide(L)' 'KLPAPAVLDISTMCGHGMVAFSLVEHLVDEVKAGRTTVEKAARELAKQCVCGVFNPVRAAEIIQRLV' A
#
# COMPACT_ATOMS: atom_id res chain seq x y z
N LYS A 1 9.71 -8.34 -14.16
CA LYS A 1 10.24 -8.84 -12.86
C LYS A 1 9.10 -8.74 -11.85
N LEU A 2 8.89 -9.75 -11.00
CA LEU A 2 7.83 -9.70 -9.99
C LEU A 2 8.19 -8.66 -8.90
N PRO A 3 7.23 -7.87 -8.38
CA PRO A 3 7.47 -6.96 -7.25
C PRO A 3 7.90 -7.70 -5.99
N ALA A 4 8.41 -6.95 -5.00
CA ALA A 4 8.68 -7.52 -3.68
C ALA A 4 7.39 -8.14 -3.09
N PRO A 5 7.48 -9.25 -2.33
CA PRO A 5 6.29 -9.95 -1.81
C PRO A 5 5.32 -9.04 -1.04
N ALA A 6 5.83 -8.12 -0.22
CA ALA A 6 4.98 -7.19 0.53
C ALA A 6 4.24 -6.18 -0.37
N VAL A 7 4.86 -5.74 -1.48
CA VAL A 7 4.22 -4.86 -2.47
C VAL A 7 3.12 -5.63 -3.19
N LEU A 8 3.39 -6.89 -3.55
CA LEU A 8 2.41 -7.78 -4.16
C LEU A 8 1.22 -8.05 -3.22
N ASP A 9 1.47 -8.34 -1.95
CA ASP A 9 0.45 -8.56 -0.93
C ASP A 9 -0.50 -7.38 -0.77
N ILE A 10 0.02 -6.15 -0.87
CA ILE A 10 -0.76 -4.92 -0.79
C ILE A 10 -1.57 -4.69 -2.06
N SER A 11 -0.93 -4.72 -3.23
CA SER A 11 -1.61 -4.44 -4.50
C SER A 11 -2.72 -5.45 -4.81
N THR A 12 -2.51 -6.72 -4.46
CA THR A 12 -3.50 -7.80 -4.69
C THR A 12 -4.69 -7.74 -3.72
N MET A 13 -4.64 -6.92 -2.66
CA MET A 13 -5.83 -6.69 -1.81
C MET A 13 -6.97 -6.03 -2.61
N CYS A 14 -6.63 -5.24 -3.63
CA CYS A 14 -7.61 -4.74 -4.59
C CYS A 14 -7.81 -5.78 -5.68
N GLY A 15 -8.87 -6.58 -5.60
CA GLY A 15 -9.18 -7.65 -6.56
C GLY A 15 -9.40 -7.21 -8.01
N HIS A 16 -9.38 -5.90 -8.30
CA HIS A 16 -9.54 -5.31 -9.63
C HIS A 16 -8.25 -4.69 -10.17
N GLY A 17 -7.13 -4.80 -9.46
CA GLY A 17 -5.83 -4.31 -9.94
C GLY A 17 -5.68 -2.79 -9.97
N MET A 18 -6.51 -2.03 -9.24
CA MET A 18 -6.46 -0.56 -9.23
C MET A 18 -5.29 -0.01 -8.39
N VAL A 19 -4.72 -0.81 -7.48
CA VAL A 19 -3.60 -0.39 -6.63
C VAL A 19 -2.29 -0.71 -7.34
N ALA A 20 -1.71 0.28 -8.00
CA ALA A 20 -0.44 0.15 -8.72
C ALA A 20 0.73 -0.18 -7.77
N PHE A 21 1.61 -1.10 -8.17
CA PHE A 21 2.81 -1.47 -7.40
C PHE A 21 3.72 -0.26 -7.11
N SER A 22 3.89 0.62 -8.10
CA SER A 22 4.72 1.82 -7.97
C SER A 22 4.19 2.82 -6.93
N LEU A 23 2.86 2.89 -6.75
CA LEU A 23 2.26 3.73 -5.71
C LEU A 23 2.55 3.17 -4.32
N VAL A 24 2.50 1.84 -4.17
CA VAL A 24 2.86 1.17 -2.91
C VAL A 24 4.33 1.44 -2.56
N GLU A 25 5.23 1.25 -3.52
CA GLU A 25 6.67 1.51 -3.34
C GLU A 25 6.93 2.97 -2.97
N HIS A 26 6.35 3.92 -3.72
CA HIS A 26 6.47 5.35 -3.44
C HIS A 26 6.01 5.68 -2.01
N LEU A 27 4.84 5.20 -1.59
CA LEU A 27 4.32 5.50 -0.26
C LEU A 27 5.12 4.84 0.86
N VAL A 28 5.71 3.66 0.63
CA VAL A 28 6.66 3.05 1.58
C VAL A 28 7.89 3.96 1.74
N ASP A 29 8.44 4.49 0.65
CA ASP A 29 9.59 5.40 0.69
C ASP A 29 9.25 6.74 1.36
N GLU A 30 8.04 7.28 1.16
CA GLU A 30 7.55 8.47 1.86
C GLU A 30 7.47 8.24 3.39
N VAL A 31 7.03 7.05 3.83
CA VAL A 31 7.00 6.70 5.26
C VAL A 31 8.41 6.56 5.82
N LYS A 32 9.32 5.87 5.12
CA LYS A 32 10.74 5.74 5.54
C LYS A 32 11.42 7.09 5.71
N ALA A 33 11.08 8.04 4.85
CA ALA A 33 11.62 9.39 4.93
C ALA A 33 10.90 10.29 5.96
N GLY A 34 9.91 9.77 6.70
CA GLY A 34 9.15 10.53 7.70
C GLY A 34 8.23 11.60 7.12
N ARG A 35 7.93 11.57 5.81
CA ARG A 35 7.06 12.55 5.14
C ARG A 35 5.57 12.26 5.34
N THR A 36 5.23 11.02 5.67
CA THR A 36 3.85 10.60 5.98
C THR A 36 3.85 9.49 7.04
N THR A 37 2.66 9.11 7.52
CA THR A 37 2.50 7.99 8.48
C THR A 37 1.98 6.75 7.75
N VAL A 38 2.17 5.56 8.35
CA VAL A 38 1.69 4.29 7.78
C VAL A 38 0.18 4.30 7.54
N GLU A 39 -0.60 4.93 8.42
CA GLU A 39 -2.06 5.04 8.28
C GLU A 39 -2.47 5.98 7.15
N LYS A 40 -1.73 7.08 6.95
CA LYS A 40 -1.98 8.00 5.83
C LYS A 40 -1.64 7.33 4.50
N ALA A 41 -0.50 6.66 4.41
CA ALA A 41 -0.10 5.89 3.23
C ALA A 41 -1.14 4.81 2.88
N ALA A 42 -1.57 4.01 3.86
CA ALA A 42 -2.56 2.97 3.63
C ALA A 42 -3.93 3.52 3.19
N ARG A 43 -4.36 4.66 3.73
CA ARG A 43 -5.56 5.36 3.27
C ARG A 43 -5.43 5.87 1.84
N GLU A 44 -4.25 6.35 1.44
CA GLU A 44 -4.00 6.80 0.07
C GLU A 44 -4.11 5.64 -0.94
N LEU A 45 -3.62 4.45 -0.57
CA LEU A 45 -3.78 3.23 -1.36
C LEU A 45 -5.26 2.82 -1.46
N ALA A 46 -6.01 2.91 -0.37
CA ALA A 46 -7.42 2.55 -0.34
C ALA A 46 -8.27 3.42 -1.28
N LYS A 47 -7.90 4.70 -1.52
CA LYS A 47 -8.61 5.59 -2.46
C LYS A 47 -8.65 5.04 -3.88
N GLN A 48 -7.66 4.24 -4.28
CA GLN A 48 -7.64 3.63 -5.62
C GLN A 48 -8.68 2.50 -5.74
N CYS A 49 -9.11 1.93 -4.62
CA CYS A 49 -10.07 0.84 -4.60
C CYS A 49 -11.52 1.36 -4.61
N VAL A 50 -12.09 1.49 -5.81
CA VAL A 50 -13.47 1.97 -6.02
C VAL A 50 -14.56 1.04 -5.46
N CYS A 51 -14.25 -0.26 -5.26
CA CYS A 51 -15.20 -1.25 -4.75
C CYS A 51 -15.18 -1.42 -3.22
N GLY A 52 -14.25 -0.74 -2.51
CA GLY A 52 -14.18 -0.77 -1.04
C GLY A 52 -13.61 -2.04 -0.39
N VAL A 53 -13.18 -3.06 -1.16
CA VAL A 53 -12.64 -4.32 -0.58
C VAL A 53 -11.24 -4.17 0.04
N PHE A 54 -10.49 -3.14 -0.36
CA PHE A 54 -9.13 -2.93 0.12
C PHE A 54 -9.11 -2.66 1.62
N ASN A 55 -8.24 -3.37 2.35
CA ASN A 55 -8.10 -3.23 3.80
C ASN A 55 -6.95 -2.28 4.17
N PRO A 56 -7.21 -1.00 4.49
CA PRO A 56 -6.16 -0.05 4.87
C PRO A 56 -5.48 -0.39 6.20
N VAL A 57 -6.15 -1.07 7.14
CA VAL A 57 -5.51 -1.45 8.42
C VAL A 57 -4.42 -2.48 8.16
N ARG A 58 -4.74 -3.53 7.39
CA ARG A 58 -3.76 -4.55 6.99
C ARG A 58 -2.61 -3.94 6.17
N ALA A 59 -2.92 -3.03 5.24
CA ALA A 59 -1.88 -2.36 4.45
C ALA A 59 -0.92 -1.55 5.35
N ALA A 60 -1.43 -0.83 6.35
CA ALA A 60 -0.59 -0.11 7.31
C ALA A 60 0.33 -1.05 8.10
N GLU A 61 -0.17 -2.19 8.57
CA GLU A 61 0.64 -3.20 9.27
C GLU A 61 1.77 -3.76 8.40
N ILE A 62 1.50 -4.00 7.11
CA ILE A 62 2.54 -4.47 6.17
C ILE A 62 3.57 -3.38 5.95
N ILE A 63 3.15 -2.13 5.70
CA ILE A 63 4.07 -0.99 5.52
C ILE A 63 4.93 -0.80 6.77
N GLN A 64 4.36 -0.92 7.97
CA GLN A 64 5.10 -0.79 9.24
C GLN A 64 6.24 -1.81 9.40
N ARG A 65 6.15 -2.98 8.78
CA ARG A 65 7.21 -4.01 8.80
C ARG A 65 8.31 -3.74 7.77
N LEU A 66 8.09 -2.82 6.83
CA LEU A 66 9.03 -2.48 5.77
C LEU A 66 9.89 -1.26 6.09
N VAL A 67 9.49 -0.48 7.10
CA VAL A 67 10.14 0.79 7.50
C VAL A 67 11.04 0.63 8.72
#